data_AF-A0A955ZAX7-F1
#
_entry.id   AF-A0A955ZAX7-F1
#
_cell.length_a   1.000
_cell.length_b   1.000
_cell.length_c   1.000
_cell.angle_alpha   90.00
_cell.angle_beta   90.00
_cell.angle_gamma   90.00
#
_symmetry.space_group_name_H-M   'P 1'
#
loop_
_entity.id
_entity.type
_entity.pdbx_description
1 polymer ?
#
loop_
_entity_poly.entity_id
_entity_poly.type
_entity_poly.pdbx_seq_one_letter_code
_entity_poly.pdbx_strand_id
1 'polypeptide(L)'
;MYGRLALGALLIAGAAMAACGGNAEPDGLYGSRNPSSSSSSGNLPGRDNTDSTKPGEDGTPTTDTTPSPGTNNGDAKAFFGSTVFTALSPTCGGCHDTTGPGPAWLFKADVNKTYLAFEAAGYIATGSRIEIKGTHASGGAPALTADQSSKYRQWITMELQARGNNAPVNIKEKLGGCFDEQKFNAIGLQNLRTTRRNNENANNCTGCNQAPCMTCHTNDDATGFILAFGNNNVPQSHTFEMSKKVPFIDKYFGTNGADVVASNGLQKKSEATIADKPYTHPMYRLSTQMQQNLDAFVQDVITKQKAGQCK
;
A
#
# COMPACT_ATOMS: atom_id res chain seq x y z
N MET A 1 43.42 30.58 -55.71
CA MET A 1 43.45 29.23 -55.09
C MET A 1 42.21 29.07 -54.25
N TYR A 2 41.43 28.02 -54.53
CA TYR A 2 40.14 27.69 -53.92
C TYR A 2 40.32 26.78 -52.69
N GLY A 3 39.39 26.89 -51.72
CA GLY A 3 39.09 25.91 -50.68
C GLY A 3 38.19 26.56 -49.62
N ARG A 4 36.84 26.45 -49.61
CA ARG A 4 35.86 25.34 -49.56
C ARG A 4 35.89 24.50 -48.27
N LEU A 5 34.66 24.27 -47.77
CA LEU A 5 34.14 23.28 -46.79
C LEU A 5 34.12 23.72 -45.31
N ALA A 6 33.05 23.54 -44.52
CA ALA A 6 31.79 22.82 -44.72
C ALA A 6 30.64 23.43 -43.90
N LEU A 7 29.45 23.43 -44.51
CA LEU A 7 28.14 23.71 -43.91
C LEU A 7 27.32 22.42 -44.04
N GLY A 8 26.61 22.03 -42.99
CA GLY A 8 25.66 20.90 -42.99
C GLY A 8 25.60 20.25 -41.61
N ALA A 9 24.46 19.89 -41.03
CA ALA A 9 23.08 19.87 -41.48
C ALA A 9 22.19 19.76 -40.22
N LEU A 10 20.95 20.25 -40.27
CA LEU A 10 19.79 19.46 -39.82
C LEU A 10 18.49 20.19 -40.23
N LEU A 11 17.64 19.49 -40.97
CA LEU A 11 16.34 19.93 -41.45
C LEU A 11 15.32 18.80 -41.15
N ILE A 12 14.17 19.22 -40.61
CA ILE A 12 12.80 18.64 -40.66
C ILE A 12 12.59 17.26 -39.98
N ALA A 13 11.47 16.88 -39.38
CA ALA A 13 10.08 17.33 -39.24
C ALA A 13 9.55 16.69 -37.91
N GLY A 14 8.55 17.15 -37.17
CA GLY A 14 7.20 17.59 -37.56
C GLY A 14 6.15 16.52 -37.18
N ALA A 15 5.05 16.97 -36.59
CA ALA A 15 3.80 16.27 -36.19
C ALA A 15 3.76 15.70 -34.76
N ALA A 16 2.69 15.83 -33.97
CA ALA A 16 1.49 16.66 -33.99
C ALA A 16 0.86 16.49 -32.60
N MET A 17 0.84 17.54 -31.77
CA MET A 17 0.03 17.52 -30.55
C MET A 17 -1.36 17.99 -30.94
N ALA A 18 -2.27 17.04 -31.12
CA ALA A 18 -3.70 17.32 -31.18
C ALA A 18 -4.13 17.84 -29.80
N ALA A 19 -4.21 19.16 -29.71
CA ALA A 19 -4.97 19.86 -28.71
C ALA A 19 -6.46 19.60 -28.97
N CYS A 20 -7.11 18.88 -28.06
CA CYS A 20 -8.52 19.10 -27.80
C CYS A 20 -8.60 19.88 -26.49
N GLY A 21 -8.64 21.20 -26.64
CA GLY A 21 -9.14 22.09 -25.61
C GLY A 21 -10.66 22.06 -25.56
N GLY A 22 -11.22 22.47 -24.43
CA GLY A 22 -12.64 22.72 -24.31
C GLY A 22 -13.13 22.91 -22.89
N ASN A 23 -12.84 24.09 -22.33
CA ASN A 23 -13.69 24.92 -21.46
C ASN A 23 -14.02 24.38 -20.04
N ALA A 24 -13.52 25.05 -18.99
CA ALA A 24 -14.18 26.16 -18.26
C ALA A 24 -15.40 25.62 -17.47
N GLU A 25 -15.36 25.54 -16.14
CA GLU A 25 -15.51 26.65 -15.18
C GLU A 25 -15.36 26.09 -13.73
N PRO A 26 -15.34 26.96 -12.69
CA PRO A 26 -14.80 26.70 -11.35
C PRO A 26 -15.85 26.20 -10.35
N ASP A 27 -15.42 26.04 -9.10
CA ASP A 27 -16.20 25.75 -7.87
C ASP A 27 -16.50 24.28 -7.52
N GLY A 28 -16.28 23.96 -6.22
CA GLY A 28 -16.66 22.70 -5.57
C GLY A 28 -15.59 22.17 -4.62
N LEU A 29 -15.29 22.85 -3.50
CA LEU A 29 -15.85 22.60 -2.17
C LEU A 29 -15.83 21.13 -1.71
N TYR A 30 -15.12 20.89 -0.60
CA TYR A 30 -15.43 19.95 0.48
C TYR A 30 -16.35 18.76 0.12
N GLY A 31 -15.74 17.64 -0.27
CA GLY A 31 -16.41 16.33 -0.27
C GLY A 31 -16.50 15.75 1.14
N SER A 32 -17.37 16.32 1.97
CA SER A 32 -17.80 15.71 3.24
C SER A 32 -18.47 14.36 2.96
N ARG A 33 -17.83 13.27 3.35
CA ARG A 33 -18.49 11.96 3.46
C ARG A 33 -19.31 11.95 4.74
N ASN A 34 -20.62 12.17 4.62
CA ASN A 34 -21.58 11.93 5.69
C ASN A 34 -22.11 10.47 5.57
N PRO A 35 -22.08 9.65 6.63
CA PRO A 35 -22.66 8.32 6.60
C PRO A 35 -24.13 8.40 7.01
N SER A 36 -25.05 8.29 6.05
CA SER A 36 -26.46 8.05 6.35
C SER A 36 -26.70 6.55 6.54
N SER A 37 -26.92 6.19 7.80
CA SER A 37 -27.54 4.96 8.27
C SER A 37 -28.89 4.70 7.59
N SER A 38 -29.07 3.50 7.05
CA SER A 38 -30.40 2.93 6.83
C SER A 38 -30.41 1.49 7.33
N SER A 39 -31.01 1.36 8.51
CA SER A 39 -31.48 0.17 9.19
C SER A 39 -32.30 -0.72 8.26
N SER A 40 -31.99 -2.01 8.23
CA SER A 40 -32.94 -3.02 7.77
C SER A 40 -32.97 -4.17 8.78
N SER A 41 -34.07 -4.20 9.53
CA SER A 41 -34.51 -5.24 10.43
C SER A 41 -34.99 -6.45 9.64
N GLY A 42 -34.32 -7.58 9.79
CA GLY A 42 -34.76 -8.88 9.28
C GLY A 42 -34.82 -9.90 10.42
N ASN A 43 -36.04 -10.24 10.83
CA ASN A 43 -36.35 -11.32 11.77
C ASN A 43 -35.77 -12.66 11.32
N LEU A 44 -35.21 -13.43 12.25
CA LEU A 44 -35.10 -14.89 12.15
C LEU A 44 -35.83 -15.52 13.35
N PRO A 45 -36.73 -16.50 13.12
CA PRO A 45 -37.50 -17.12 14.18
C PRO A 45 -36.76 -18.29 14.84
N GLY A 46 -36.83 -18.34 16.17
CA GLY A 46 -37.01 -19.54 17.00
C GLY A 46 -35.96 -20.65 16.92
N ARG A 47 -35.25 -20.87 18.04
CA ARG A 47 -35.08 -22.22 18.60
C ARG A 47 -34.64 -22.18 20.06
N ASP A 48 -35.62 -22.49 20.90
CA ASP A 48 -35.66 -23.19 22.18
C ASP A 48 -34.38 -23.34 23.02
N ASN A 49 -34.51 -22.81 24.24
CA ASN A 49 -33.83 -23.26 25.45
C ASN A 49 -34.19 -24.72 25.75
N THR A 50 -33.18 -25.58 25.85
CA THR A 50 -33.20 -26.66 26.85
C THR A 50 -31.83 -26.78 27.51
N ASP A 51 -31.87 -26.48 28.80
CA ASP A 51 -30.88 -26.76 29.83
C ASP A 51 -30.57 -28.27 29.92
N SER A 52 -29.29 -28.62 30.04
CA SER A 52 -28.82 -29.90 30.60
C SER A 52 -27.31 -29.87 30.85
N THR A 53 -26.98 -29.84 32.13
CA THR A 53 -25.69 -30.06 32.77
C THR A 53 -24.93 -31.30 32.27
N LYS A 54 -23.64 -31.14 31.91
CA LYS A 54 -22.60 -32.17 32.09
C LYS A 54 -21.18 -31.56 32.07
N PRO A 55 -20.30 -31.88 33.04
CA PRO A 55 -18.88 -31.54 32.99
C PRO A 55 -18.02 -32.70 32.45
N GLY A 56 -16.97 -32.34 31.70
CA GLY A 56 -15.94 -33.23 31.13
C GLY A 56 -15.80 -33.01 29.62
N GLU A 57 -14.66 -33.08 28.97
CA GLU A 57 -13.26 -33.35 29.27
C GLU A 57 -12.50 -32.89 28.00
N ASP A 58 -11.24 -32.50 28.13
CA ASP A 58 -10.21 -32.49 27.08
C ASP A 58 -10.56 -31.91 25.70
N GLY A 59 -10.60 -30.57 25.64
CA GLY A 59 -10.50 -29.83 24.38
C GLY A 59 -9.10 -29.95 23.79
N THR A 60 -8.93 -30.90 22.87
CA THR A 60 -7.78 -30.95 21.95
C THR A 60 -7.71 -29.61 21.20
N PRO A 61 -6.53 -28.98 21.03
CA PRO A 61 -6.44 -27.72 20.29
C PRO A 61 -6.96 -27.96 18.87
N THR A 62 -7.99 -27.23 18.47
CA THR A 62 -8.40 -27.16 17.07
C THR A 62 -7.20 -26.65 16.28
N THR A 63 -6.56 -27.56 15.54
CA THR A 63 -5.55 -27.19 14.53
C THR A 63 -6.23 -26.26 13.55
N ASP A 64 -5.85 -25.00 13.61
CA ASP A 64 -6.19 -23.97 12.64
C ASP A 64 -5.69 -24.45 11.26
N THR A 65 -6.56 -25.08 10.47
CA THR A 65 -6.24 -25.64 9.15
C THR A 65 -6.12 -24.56 8.08
N THR A 66 -5.71 -23.35 8.46
CA THR A 66 -5.39 -22.31 7.50
C THR A 66 -4.12 -22.72 6.75
N PRO A 67 -4.16 -22.92 5.42
CA PRO A 67 -3.00 -23.38 4.67
C PRO A 67 -1.81 -22.43 4.85
N SER A 68 -0.63 -22.99 5.13
CA SER A 68 0.61 -22.19 5.21
C SER A 68 0.86 -21.42 3.91
N PRO A 69 1.51 -20.25 3.96
CA PRO A 69 1.91 -19.53 2.76
C PRO A 69 2.58 -20.44 1.72
N GLY A 70 2.13 -20.38 0.47
CA GLY A 70 2.65 -21.17 -0.64
C GLY A 70 2.05 -22.57 -0.81
N THR A 71 1.10 -23.00 0.03
CA THR A 71 0.35 -24.25 -0.18
C THR A 71 -0.87 -24.04 -1.07
N ASN A 72 -0.66 -23.84 -2.39
CA ASN A 72 -1.79 -23.61 -3.29
C ASN A 72 -1.77 -24.39 -4.60
N ASN A 73 -2.98 -24.82 -4.95
CA ASN A 73 -3.43 -25.59 -6.12
C ASN A 73 -2.84 -25.05 -7.44
N GLY A 74 -2.35 -25.96 -8.29
CA GLY A 74 -1.55 -25.62 -9.47
C GLY A 74 -2.24 -24.65 -10.43
N ASP A 75 -3.56 -24.72 -10.57
CA ASP A 75 -4.33 -23.94 -11.55
C ASP A 75 -4.45 -22.46 -11.20
N ALA A 76 -4.74 -22.11 -9.93
CA ALA A 76 -4.85 -20.71 -9.51
C ALA A 76 -3.49 -19.98 -9.59
N LYS A 77 -2.42 -20.67 -9.20
CA LYS A 77 -1.05 -20.16 -9.33
C LYS A 77 -0.61 -20.04 -10.79
N ALA A 78 -0.97 -21.00 -11.65
CA ALA A 78 -0.73 -20.91 -13.09
C ALA A 78 -1.50 -19.74 -13.73
N PHE A 79 -2.76 -19.52 -13.33
CA PHE A 79 -3.56 -18.39 -13.77
C PHE A 79 -2.95 -17.06 -13.33
N PHE A 80 -2.47 -16.97 -12.08
CA PHE A 80 -1.73 -15.80 -11.61
C PHE A 80 -0.57 -15.47 -12.54
N GLY A 81 0.31 -16.44 -12.80
CA GLY A 81 1.52 -16.18 -13.56
C GLY A 81 1.26 -15.84 -15.02
N SER A 82 0.35 -16.56 -15.68
CA SER A 82 0.03 -16.34 -17.10
C SER A 82 -0.82 -15.09 -17.33
N THR A 83 -1.73 -14.75 -16.42
CA THR A 83 -2.75 -13.73 -16.64
C THR A 83 -2.54 -12.49 -15.75
N VAL A 84 -2.54 -12.64 -14.43
CA VAL A 84 -2.48 -11.50 -13.50
C VAL A 84 -1.11 -10.83 -13.53
N PHE A 85 -0.04 -11.61 -13.35
CA PHE A 85 1.34 -11.12 -13.36
C PHE A 85 1.67 -10.44 -14.69
N THR A 86 1.34 -11.09 -15.81
CA THR A 86 1.51 -10.53 -17.17
C THR A 86 0.76 -9.22 -17.36
N ALA A 87 -0.45 -9.08 -16.79
CA ALA A 87 -1.25 -7.86 -16.90
C ALA A 87 -0.74 -6.70 -16.02
N LEU A 88 -0.21 -7.00 -14.82
CA LEU A 88 0.23 -5.98 -13.86
C LEU A 88 1.71 -5.58 -14.04
N SER A 89 2.59 -6.53 -14.37
CA SER A 89 4.05 -6.31 -14.42
C SER A 89 4.48 -5.12 -15.30
N PRO A 90 3.94 -4.93 -16.51
CA PRO A 90 4.33 -3.81 -17.38
C PRO A 90 3.99 -2.42 -16.81
N THR A 91 2.90 -2.32 -16.03
CA THR A 91 2.35 -1.02 -15.58
C THR A 91 2.71 -0.71 -14.13
N CYS A 92 2.65 -1.72 -13.25
CA CYS A 92 2.93 -1.57 -11.83
C CYS A 92 4.39 -1.87 -11.47
N GLY A 93 5.08 -2.71 -12.26
CA GLY A 93 6.40 -3.24 -11.90
C GLY A 93 7.49 -2.18 -11.84
N GLY A 94 7.45 -1.17 -12.70
CA GLY A 94 8.42 -0.07 -12.63
C GLY A 94 8.40 0.67 -11.29
N CYS A 95 7.27 0.66 -10.58
CA CYS A 95 7.10 1.33 -9.29
C CYS A 95 7.20 0.38 -8.09
N HIS A 96 6.79 -0.88 -8.26
CA HIS A 96 6.59 -1.84 -7.17
C HIS A 96 7.56 -3.02 -7.18
N ASP A 97 8.64 -2.94 -7.98
CA ASP A 97 9.83 -3.77 -7.83
C ASP A 97 10.75 -3.23 -6.72
N THR A 98 11.81 -3.97 -6.43
CA THR A 98 12.87 -3.68 -5.46
C THR A 98 13.54 -2.31 -5.65
N THR A 99 13.69 -1.84 -6.88
CA THR A 99 14.31 -0.53 -7.19
C THR A 99 13.30 0.59 -7.34
N GLY A 100 12.01 0.27 -7.34
CA GLY A 100 10.94 1.25 -7.51
C GLY A 100 10.72 2.12 -6.27
N PRO A 101 10.08 3.30 -6.45
CA PRO A 101 9.73 4.22 -5.37
C PRO A 101 8.59 3.72 -4.46
N GLY A 102 7.87 2.67 -4.86
CA GLY A 102 6.79 2.08 -4.08
C GLY A 102 7.26 0.96 -3.14
N PRO A 103 6.38 0.46 -2.26
CA PRO A 103 6.60 -0.79 -1.56
C PRO A 103 6.80 -1.92 -2.57
N ALA A 104 7.78 -2.79 -2.30
CA ALA A 104 8.09 -3.90 -3.18
C ALA A 104 7.09 -5.03 -2.97
N TRP A 105 6.32 -5.35 -4.01
CA TRP A 105 5.41 -6.49 -4.05
C TRP A 105 5.26 -7.10 -5.45
N LEU A 106 5.86 -6.48 -6.48
CA LEU A 106 5.83 -6.94 -7.88
C LEU A 106 7.26 -7.05 -8.44
N PHE A 107 7.85 -8.23 -8.32
CA PHE A 107 9.21 -8.52 -8.75
C PHE A 107 9.19 -8.93 -10.23
N LYS A 108 9.55 -8.01 -11.14
CA LYS A 108 9.31 -8.19 -12.58
C LYS A 108 10.02 -9.40 -13.19
N ALA A 109 11.12 -9.82 -12.59
CA ALA A 109 11.91 -10.97 -13.03
C ALA A 109 11.47 -12.31 -12.40
N ASP A 110 10.55 -12.29 -11.43
CA ASP A 110 10.22 -13.48 -10.65
C ASP A 110 8.74 -13.51 -10.27
N VAL A 111 7.97 -14.25 -11.07
CA VAL A 111 6.54 -14.48 -10.86
C VAL A 111 6.25 -15.22 -9.55
N ASN A 112 7.11 -16.15 -9.14
CA ASN A 112 6.91 -16.93 -7.92
C ASN A 112 7.14 -16.06 -6.69
N LYS A 113 8.22 -15.28 -6.68
CA LYS A 113 8.48 -14.31 -5.61
C LYS A 113 7.37 -13.26 -5.51
N THR A 114 6.83 -12.83 -6.65
CA THR A 114 5.68 -11.94 -6.69
C THR A 114 4.44 -12.58 -6.08
N TYR A 115 4.12 -13.81 -6.46
CA TYR A 115 2.99 -14.54 -5.90
C TYR A 115 3.08 -14.65 -4.37
N LEU A 116 4.24 -15.07 -3.85
CA LEU A 116 4.49 -15.15 -2.40
C LEU A 116 4.37 -13.78 -1.71
N ALA A 117 4.80 -12.71 -2.38
CA ALA A 117 4.66 -11.37 -1.84
C ALA A 117 3.21 -10.89 -1.81
N PHE A 118 2.36 -11.27 -2.78
CA PHE A 118 0.93 -10.97 -2.73
C PHE A 118 0.26 -11.70 -1.57
N GLU A 119 0.60 -12.97 -1.37
CA GLU A 119 0.11 -13.76 -0.24
C GLU A 119 0.50 -13.12 1.09
N ALA A 120 1.79 -12.88 1.30
CA ALA A 120 2.31 -12.30 2.53
C ALA A 120 1.85 -10.83 2.75
N ALA A 121 1.48 -10.11 1.69
CA ALA A 121 0.92 -8.77 1.80
C ALA A 121 -0.58 -8.75 2.13
N GLY A 122 -1.25 -9.90 2.14
CA GLY A 122 -2.70 -9.98 2.32
C GLY A 122 -3.48 -9.50 1.09
N TYR A 123 -2.87 -9.61 -0.11
CA TYR A 123 -3.54 -9.21 -1.35
C TYR A 123 -4.46 -10.31 -1.90
N ILE A 124 -4.30 -11.55 -1.44
CA ILE A 124 -5.19 -12.66 -1.79
C ILE A 124 -6.48 -12.58 -0.95
N ALA A 125 -7.26 -11.52 -1.16
CA ALA A 125 -8.52 -11.26 -0.49
C ALA A 125 -9.42 -10.39 -1.40
N THR A 126 -10.74 -10.47 -1.20
CA THR A 126 -11.68 -9.56 -1.85
C THR A 126 -11.53 -8.14 -1.28
N GLY A 127 -11.57 -7.13 -2.14
CA GLY A 127 -11.40 -5.74 -1.70
C GLY A 127 -9.98 -5.43 -1.22
N SER A 128 -8.99 -6.19 -1.69
CA SER A 128 -7.60 -5.96 -1.33
C SER A 128 -7.16 -4.54 -1.70
N ARG A 129 -6.07 -4.07 -1.09
CA ARG A 129 -5.52 -2.74 -1.37
C ARG A 129 -5.22 -2.52 -2.85
N ILE A 130 -4.80 -3.55 -3.59
CA ILE A 130 -4.55 -3.42 -5.03
C ILE A 130 -5.84 -3.01 -5.77
N GLU A 131 -7.00 -3.51 -5.35
CA GLU A 131 -8.29 -3.18 -5.97
C GLU A 131 -8.79 -1.79 -5.57
N ILE A 132 -8.68 -1.41 -4.29
CA ILE A 132 -9.33 -0.21 -3.76
C ILE A 132 -8.48 1.06 -3.84
N LYS A 133 -7.16 0.93 -4.03
CA LYS A 133 -6.21 2.07 -3.95
C LYS A 133 -6.45 3.14 -5.01
N GLY A 134 -7.09 2.80 -6.14
CA GLY A 134 -7.37 3.74 -7.22
C GLY A 134 -6.10 4.35 -7.84
N THR A 135 -6.23 5.53 -8.43
CA THR A 135 -5.09 6.25 -9.02
C THR A 135 -4.15 6.75 -7.94
N HIS A 136 -2.84 6.76 -8.21
CA HIS A 136 -1.91 7.47 -7.34
C HIS A 136 -2.19 8.99 -7.35
N ALA A 137 -1.65 9.73 -6.37
CA ALA A 137 -1.86 11.17 -6.22
C ALA A 137 -1.77 11.93 -7.55
N SER A 138 -2.68 12.88 -7.74
CA SER A 138 -2.83 13.73 -8.95
C SER A 138 -3.08 12.95 -10.25
N GLY A 139 -3.64 11.73 -10.17
CA GLY A 139 -4.00 10.92 -11.33
C GLY A 139 -2.79 10.33 -12.10
N GLY A 140 -1.57 10.48 -11.57
CA GLY A 140 -0.34 10.32 -12.34
C GLY A 140 0.16 8.88 -12.59
N ALA A 141 -0.34 7.86 -11.86
CA ALA A 141 0.08 6.47 -12.05
C ALA A 141 -1.08 5.49 -11.89
N PRO A 142 -1.11 4.41 -12.70
CA PRO A 142 -2.35 3.75 -13.10
C PRO A 142 -3.05 3.12 -11.91
N ALA A 143 -4.33 3.43 -11.77
CA ALA A 143 -5.26 2.50 -11.16
C ALA A 143 -5.29 1.23 -12.01
N LEU A 144 -5.74 0.11 -11.45
CA LEU A 144 -6.06 -1.04 -12.28
C LEU A 144 -7.06 -0.61 -13.37
N THR A 145 -6.78 -0.98 -14.62
CA THR A 145 -7.79 -0.89 -15.67
C THR A 145 -8.97 -1.82 -15.34
N ALA A 146 -10.10 -1.64 -16.02
CA ALA A 146 -11.24 -2.55 -15.86
C ALA A 146 -10.86 -4.01 -16.17
N ASP A 147 -10.05 -4.23 -17.21
CA ASP A 147 -9.53 -5.55 -17.58
C ASP A 147 -8.58 -6.14 -16.54
N GLN A 148 -7.62 -5.35 -16.04
CA GLN A 148 -6.72 -5.78 -14.95
C GLN A 148 -7.50 -6.13 -13.68
N SER A 149 -8.50 -5.32 -13.33
CA SER A 149 -9.39 -5.58 -12.18
C SER A 149 -10.19 -6.87 -12.35
N SER A 150 -10.73 -7.12 -13.55
CA SER A 150 -11.47 -8.36 -13.84
C SER A 150 -10.57 -9.59 -13.70
N LYS A 151 -9.36 -9.57 -14.26
CA LYS A 151 -8.37 -10.66 -14.16
C LYS A 151 -7.96 -10.90 -12.72
N TYR A 152 -7.72 -9.83 -11.98
CA TYR A 152 -7.38 -9.91 -10.56
C TYR A 152 -8.51 -10.58 -9.75
N ARG A 153 -9.77 -10.13 -9.90
CA ARG A 153 -10.93 -10.71 -9.20
C ARG A 153 -11.16 -12.18 -9.54
N GLN A 154 -10.98 -12.54 -10.82
CA GLN A 154 -11.07 -13.94 -11.24
C GLN A 154 -10.03 -14.79 -10.51
N TRP A 155 -8.78 -14.33 -10.48
CA TRP A 155 -7.73 -15.02 -9.75
C TRP A 155 -8.02 -15.12 -8.24
N ILE A 156 -8.47 -14.04 -7.59
CA ILE A 156 -8.87 -14.07 -6.18
C ILE A 156 -9.97 -15.10 -5.93
N THR A 157 -10.96 -15.19 -6.82
CA THR A 157 -12.02 -16.20 -6.73
C THR A 157 -11.45 -17.62 -6.80
N MET A 158 -10.55 -17.88 -7.75
CA MET A 158 -9.89 -19.19 -7.88
C MET A 158 -9.03 -19.54 -6.66
N GLU A 159 -8.27 -18.57 -6.14
CA GLU A 159 -7.44 -18.72 -4.94
C GLU A 159 -8.27 -19.06 -3.71
N LEU A 160 -9.32 -18.27 -3.45
CA LEU A 160 -10.18 -18.50 -2.29
C LEU A 160 -10.89 -19.84 -2.42
N GLN A 161 -11.43 -20.19 -3.59
CA GLN A 161 -12.03 -21.51 -3.82
C GLN A 161 -11.05 -22.66 -3.54
N ALA A 162 -9.81 -22.55 -4.05
CA ALA A 162 -8.77 -23.54 -3.80
C ALA A 162 -8.40 -23.68 -2.31
N ARG A 163 -8.59 -22.63 -1.52
CA ARG A 163 -8.32 -22.57 -0.07
C ARG A 163 -9.57 -22.85 0.79
N GLY A 164 -10.65 -23.36 0.20
CA GLY A 164 -11.90 -23.61 0.93
C GLY A 164 -12.61 -22.33 1.38
N ASN A 165 -12.51 -21.27 0.58
CA ASN A 165 -12.97 -19.90 0.82
C ASN A 165 -12.28 -19.15 1.96
N ASN A 166 -11.06 -19.56 2.33
CA ASN A 166 -10.24 -18.88 3.33
C ASN A 166 -9.14 -18.05 2.66
N ALA A 167 -8.97 -16.80 3.09
CA ALA A 167 -7.81 -16.01 2.71
C ALA A 167 -6.55 -16.56 3.41
N PRO A 168 -5.37 -16.52 2.76
CA PRO A 168 -4.13 -16.84 3.45
C PRO A 168 -3.86 -15.88 4.61
N VAL A 169 -3.19 -16.38 5.64
CA VAL A 169 -2.79 -15.59 6.81
C VAL A 169 -1.87 -14.46 6.35
N ASN A 170 -2.28 -13.22 6.59
CA ASN A 170 -1.39 -12.08 6.44
C ASN A 170 -0.46 -11.99 7.66
N ILE A 171 0.80 -12.37 7.46
CA ILE A 171 1.82 -12.45 8.52
C ILE A 171 2.04 -11.12 9.25
N LYS A 172 1.56 -9.99 8.71
CA LYS A 172 1.66 -8.66 9.33
C LYS A 172 0.50 -8.32 10.26
N GLU A 173 -0.62 -9.03 10.21
CA GLU A 173 -1.84 -8.68 10.98
C GLU A 173 -1.60 -8.62 12.48
N LYS A 174 -0.73 -9.48 13.00
CA LYS A 174 -0.44 -9.56 14.44
C LYS A 174 0.61 -8.54 14.90
N LEU A 175 1.38 -7.95 13.99
CA LEU A 175 2.51 -7.08 14.34
C LEU A 175 2.10 -5.86 15.19
N GLY A 176 0.87 -5.37 15.01
CA GLY A 176 0.33 -4.28 15.81
C GLY A 176 0.36 -4.54 17.32
N GLY A 177 0.25 -5.81 17.76
CA GLY A 177 0.36 -6.20 19.16
C GLY A 177 1.76 -6.03 19.77
N CYS A 178 2.78 -5.87 18.93
CA CYS A 178 4.17 -5.66 19.34
C CYS A 178 4.61 -4.21 19.36
N PHE A 179 3.77 -3.29 18.88
CA PHE A 179 4.11 -1.88 18.81
C PHE A 179 4.34 -1.30 20.20
N ASP A 180 5.49 -0.67 20.38
CA ASP A 180 5.83 0.09 21.57
C ASP A 180 5.59 1.57 21.30
N GLU A 181 4.66 2.17 22.05
CA GLU A 181 4.27 3.57 21.84
C GLU A 181 5.41 4.55 22.11
N GLN A 182 6.27 4.26 23.10
CA GLN A 182 7.42 5.12 23.41
C GLN A 182 8.42 5.11 22.25
N LYS A 183 8.76 3.92 21.71
CA LYS A 183 9.62 3.79 20.54
C LYS A 183 9.00 4.42 19.29
N PHE A 184 7.69 4.25 19.10
CA PHE A 184 6.97 4.88 18.00
C PHE A 184 7.02 6.41 18.06
N ASN A 185 6.75 6.98 19.23
CA ASN A 185 6.82 8.43 19.45
C ASN A 185 8.25 8.97 19.29
N ALA A 186 9.26 8.19 19.67
CA ALA A 186 10.66 8.54 19.46
C ALA A 186 11.04 8.69 17.98
N ILE A 187 10.33 8.04 17.05
CA ILE A 187 10.56 8.23 15.60
C ILE A 187 10.42 9.71 15.21
N GLY A 188 9.52 10.46 15.86
CA GLY A 188 9.37 11.89 15.60
C GLY A 188 8.61 12.21 14.31
N LEU A 189 7.71 11.32 13.85
CA LEU A 189 6.94 11.50 12.62
C LEU A 189 6.08 12.77 12.59
N GLN A 190 5.68 13.29 13.75
CA GLN A 190 4.99 14.58 13.89
C GLN A 190 5.82 15.77 13.43
N ASN A 191 7.15 15.64 13.37
CA ASN A 191 8.08 16.66 12.92
C ASN A 191 8.38 16.56 11.41
N LEU A 192 7.82 15.57 10.72
CA LEU A 192 8.01 15.39 9.29
C LEU A 192 7.37 16.56 8.53
N ARG A 193 8.16 17.19 7.66
CA ARG A 193 7.73 18.33 6.84
C ARG A 193 8.11 18.07 5.40
N THR A 194 7.25 18.54 4.51
CA THR A 194 7.53 18.49 3.09
C THR A 194 8.62 19.47 2.69
N THR A 195 9.38 19.13 1.65
CA THR A 195 10.48 19.92 1.14
C THR A 195 10.39 19.98 -0.38
N ARG A 196 10.78 21.09 -0.99
CA ARG A 196 10.89 21.22 -2.44
C ARG A 196 12.12 20.47 -2.97
N ARG A 197 11.98 19.81 -4.13
CA ARG A 197 13.14 19.35 -4.92
C ARG A 197 13.90 20.54 -5.54
N ASN A 198 15.16 20.31 -5.89
CA ASN A 198 15.97 21.31 -6.58
C ASN A 198 15.47 21.63 -8.00
N ASN A 199 14.78 20.69 -8.65
CA ASN A 199 14.29 20.79 -10.03
C ASN A 199 12.76 20.93 -10.16
N GLU A 200 12.07 21.20 -9.06
CA GLU A 200 10.61 21.27 -9.04
C GLU A 200 10.14 22.73 -8.98
N ASN A 201 9.22 23.09 -9.88
CA ASN A 201 8.62 24.42 -9.88
C ASN A 201 7.79 24.60 -8.61
N ALA A 202 8.15 25.60 -7.80
CA ALA A 202 7.47 25.90 -6.54
C ALA A 202 5.97 26.17 -6.71
N ASN A 203 5.54 26.69 -7.86
CA ASN A 203 4.15 26.99 -8.16
C ASN A 203 3.35 25.74 -8.58
N ASN A 204 4.03 24.65 -8.95
CA ASN A 204 3.39 23.40 -9.39
C ASN A 204 3.53 22.26 -8.37
N CYS A 205 4.33 22.44 -7.31
CA CYS A 205 4.39 21.47 -6.23
C CYS A 205 3.32 21.73 -5.18
N THR A 206 2.23 20.98 -5.26
CA THR A 206 1.20 20.96 -4.23
C THR A 206 1.79 20.46 -2.92
N GLY A 207 1.99 21.35 -1.95
CA GLY A 207 2.42 20.98 -0.60
C GLY A 207 3.93 20.92 -0.38
N CYS A 208 4.81 21.45 -1.24
CA CYS A 208 6.28 21.52 -0.99
C CYS A 208 6.73 22.65 -0.04
N ASN A 209 5.82 23.35 0.65
CA ASN A 209 6.13 24.54 1.43
C ASN A 209 6.24 24.26 2.94
N GLN A 210 7.12 23.33 3.35
CA GLN A 210 7.28 22.95 4.76
C GLN A 210 5.95 22.57 5.43
N ALA A 211 5.04 21.97 4.66
CA ALA A 211 3.72 21.60 5.14
C ALA A 211 3.84 20.34 6.03
N PRO A 212 3.12 20.28 7.15
CA PRO A 212 2.93 19.05 7.90
C PRO A 212 2.30 17.96 7.02
N CYS A 213 2.77 16.72 7.14
CA CYS A 213 2.20 15.61 6.37
C CYS A 213 0.71 15.36 6.67
N MET A 214 0.24 15.74 7.87
CA MET A 214 -1.17 15.62 8.26
C MET A 214 -2.14 16.35 7.32
N THR A 215 -1.69 17.38 6.60
CA THR A 215 -2.54 18.12 5.66
C THR A 215 -3.11 17.20 4.58
N CYS A 216 -2.43 16.11 4.24
CA CYS A 216 -2.88 15.14 3.24
C CYS A 216 -3.20 13.76 3.81
N HIS A 217 -2.75 13.45 5.03
CA HIS A 217 -2.70 12.07 5.55
C HIS A 217 -3.51 11.88 6.85
N THR A 218 -4.61 12.61 7.01
CA THR A 218 -5.44 12.54 8.22
C THR A 218 -6.47 11.42 8.22
N ASN A 219 -6.97 10.99 7.06
CA ASN A 219 -7.92 9.88 6.89
C ASN A 219 -7.81 9.31 5.46
N ASP A 220 -6.74 8.58 5.17
CA ASP A 220 -6.46 8.06 3.82
C ASP A 220 -6.22 6.55 3.83
N ASP A 221 -7.31 5.81 3.98
CA ASP A 221 -7.31 4.35 3.93
C ASP A 221 -6.77 3.82 2.59
N ALA A 222 -7.00 4.56 1.50
CA ALA A 222 -6.61 4.17 0.15
C ALA A 222 -5.09 4.22 -0.07
N THR A 223 -4.41 5.24 0.48
CA THR A 223 -2.95 5.29 0.42
C THR A 223 -2.27 4.42 1.46
N GLY A 224 -3.01 3.81 2.41
CA GLY A 224 -2.46 3.00 3.49
C GLY A 224 -1.40 3.77 4.29
N PHE A 225 -1.61 5.08 4.42
CA PHE A 225 -0.72 5.97 5.14
C PHE A 225 -1.58 6.92 5.97
N ILE A 226 -1.18 7.09 7.23
CA ILE A 226 -1.86 7.97 8.16
C ILE A 226 -0.84 8.65 9.05
N LEU A 227 -1.00 9.96 9.18
CA LEU A 227 -0.23 10.85 10.06
C LEU A 227 -1.18 11.97 10.50
N ALA A 228 -1.97 11.73 11.55
CA ALA A 228 -2.96 12.68 12.06
C ALA A 228 -2.46 13.46 13.29
N PHE A 229 -1.15 13.48 13.55
CA PHE A 229 -0.57 14.25 14.66
C PHE A 229 -1.01 15.71 14.62
N GLY A 230 -1.52 16.23 15.74
CA GLY A 230 -1.99 17.62 15.84
C GLY A 230 -3.36 17.90 15.21
N ASN A 231 -4.08 16.88 14.72
CA ASN A 231 -5.46 17.04 14.29
C ASN A 231 -6.40 17.01 15.50
N ASN A 232 -7.08 18.12 15.78
CA ASN A 232 -7.99 18.24 16.91
C ASN A 232 -9.31 17.44 16.76
N ASN A 233 -9.59 16.89 15.57
CA ASN A 233 -10.79 16.11 15.29
C ASN A 233 -10.61 14.61 15.51
N VAL A 234 -9.40 14.15 15.84
CA VAL A 234 -9.12 12.74 16.17
C VAL A 234 -8.26 12.66 17.44
N PRO A 235 -8.27 11.52 18.17
CA PRO A 235 -7.42 11.33 19.34
C PRO A 235 -5.93 11.51 19.02
N GLN A 236 -5.13 11.99 19.97
CA GLN A 236 -3.67 12.12 19.77
C GLN A 236 -2.99 10.78 19.43
N SER A 237 -3.51 9.67 19.97
CA SER A 237 -3.06 8.31 19.69
C SER A 237 -3.51 7.77 18.33
N HIS A 238 -4.33 8.50 17.56
CA HIS A 238 -4.93 7.99 16.32
C HIS A 238 -3.89 7.49 15.32
N THR A 239 -2.80 8.23 15.13
CA THR A 239 -1.71 7.82 14.22
C THR A 239 -1.06 6.50 14.68
N PHE A 240 -0.86 6.34 15.99
CA PHE A 240 -0.29 5.13 16.57
C PHE A 240 -1.25 3.94 16.40
N GLU A 241 -2.51 4.11 16.81
CA GLU A 241 -3.52 3.05 16.75
C GLU A 241 -3.83 2.59 15.33
N MET A 242 -3.85 3.52 14.38
CA MET A 242 -4.04 3.16 12.97
C MET A 242 -2.80 2.53 12.38
N SER A 243 -1.59 2.95 12.78
CA SER A 243 -0.33 2.35 12.31
C SER A 243 -0.14 0.88 12.69
N LYS A 244 -0.86 0.41 13.71
CA LYS A 244 -0.90 -1.02 14.12
C LYS A 244 -1.67 -1.91 13.15
N LYS A 245 -2.48 -1.34 12.25
CA LYS A 245 -3.41 -2.06 11.39
C LYS A 245 -2.87 -2.19 9.98
N VAL A 246 -3.25 -3.27 9.29
CA VAL A 246 -3.13 -3.37 7.83
C VAL A 246 -4.17 -2.41 7.21
N PRO A 247 -3.81 -1.61 6.18
CA PRO A 247 -2.54 -1.57 5.46
C PRO A 247 -1.49 -0.57 5.99
N PHE A 248 -1.80 0.21 7.04
CA PHE A 248 -0.93 1.29 7.54
C PHE A 248 0.41 0.82 8.08
N ILE A 249 0.53 -0.46 8.43
CA ILE A 249 1.75 -1.10 8.90
C ILE A 249 2.80 -1.30 7.78
N ASP A 250 2.37 -1.33 6.51
CA ASP A 250 3.22 -1.64 5.34
C ASP A 250 4.35 -0.63 5.10
N LYS A 251 4.19 0.59 5.63
CA LYS A 251 5.22 1.64 5.53
C LYS A 251 6.45 1.35 6.40
N TYR A 252 6.29 0.51 7.42
CA TYR A 252 7.33 0.10 8.36
C TYR A 252 7.83 -1.32 8.08
N PHE A 253 6.94 -2.21 7.62
CA PHE A 253 7.23 -3.64 7.46
C PHE A 253 6.89 -4.13 6.06
N GLY A 254 7.83 -4.85 5.47
CA GLY A 254 7.67 -5.61 4.23
C GLY A 254 7.69 -7.11 4.52
N THR A 255 7.74 -7.90 3.45
CA THR A 255 7.92 -9.35 3.55
C THR A 255 8.94 -9.82 2.51
N ASN A 256 9.64 -10.92 2.79
CA ASN A 256 10.46 -11.63 1.80
C ASN A 256 9.75 -12.88 1.25
N GLY A 257 8.44 -13.02 1.49
CA GLY A 257 7.61 -14.18 1.18
C GLY A 257 7.34 -15.09 2.39
N ALA A 258 8.32 -15.28 3.29
CA ALA A 258 8.16 -16.14 4.47
C ALA A 258 8.18 -15.35 5.78
N ASP A 259 9.04 -14.32 5.85
CA ASP A 259 9.29 -13.53 7.05
C ASP A 259 8.88 -12.07 6.87
N VAL A 260 8.58 -11.44 8.00
CA VAL A 260 8.49 -9.98 8.12
C VAL A 260 9.90 -9.40 8.07
N VAL A 261 10.09 -8.38 7.25
CA VAL A 261 11.34 -7.63 7.11
C VAL A 261 11.10 -6.13 7.24
N ALA A 262 12.15 -5.35 7.48
CA ALA A 262 12.05 -3.90 7.47
C ALA A 262 11.62 -3.38 6.09
N SER A 263 10.73 -2.39 6.07
CA SER A 263 10.34 -1.67 4.86
C SER A 263 11.09 -0.34 4.78
N ASN A 264 11.69 -0.05 3.64
CA ASN A 264 12.22 1.28 3.34
C ASN A 264 11.14 2.18 2.71
N GLY A 265 9.85 1.84 2.87
CA GLY A 265 8.75 2.53 2.20
C GLY A 265 8.69 4.02 2.51
N LEU A 266 8.93 4.42 3.77
CA LEU A 266 9.03 5.83 4.16
C LEU A 266 10.21 6.53 3.47
N GLN A 267 11.42 5.99 3.62
CA GLN A 267 12.62 6.57 3.01
C GLN A 267 12.48 6.70 1.49
N LYS A 268 12.11 5.61 0.80
CA LYS A 268 11.92 5.58 -0.65
C LYS A 268 10.88 6.58 -1.11
N LYS A 269 9.77 6.74 -0.37
CA LYS A 269 8.75 7.73 -0.71
C LYS A 269 9.29 9.15 -0.63
N SER A 270 10.20 9.42 0.31
CA SER A 270 10.88 10.71 0.43
C SER A 270 11.87 10.94 -0.72
N GLU A 271 12.64 9.92 -1.11
CA GLU A 271 13.69 10.00 -2.13
C GLU A 271 13.18 9.84 -3.57
N ALA A 272 11.97 9.32 -3.72
CA ALA A 272 11.36 9.03 -5.00
C ALA A 272 11.39 10.25 -5.92
N THR A 273 12.08 10.06 -7.04
CA THR A 273 12.07 10.95 -8.19
C THR A 273 11.78 10.08 -9.40
N ILE A 274 10.96 10.60 -10.32
CA ILE A 274 10.81 10.01 -11.64
C ILE A 274 11.47 11.03 -12.58
N ALA A 275 12.51 10.61 -13.30
CA ALA A 275 13.11 11.44 -14.33
C ALA A 275 12.02 11.84 -15.34
N ASP A 276 12.04 13.10 -15.77
CA ASP A 276 11.16 13.63 -16.82
C ASP A 276 9.65 13.67 -16.51
N LYS A 277 9.24 13.46 -15.25
CA LYS A 277 7.85 13.65 -14.81
C LYS A 277 7.77 14.32 -13.44
N PRO A 278 6.83 15.26 -13.21
CA PRO A 278 6.56 15.76 -11.88
C PRO A 278 6.08 14.60 -11.00
N TYR A 279 6.85 14.27 -9.96
CA TYR A 279 6.43 13.28 -8.97
C TYR A 279 5.36 13.91 -8.08
N THR A 280 4.14 13.37 -8.17
CA THR A 280 2.90 13.99 -7.67
C THR A 280 2.73 13.97 -6.15
N HIS A 281 3.76 13.58 -5.41
CA HIS A 281 3.77 13.59 -3.95
C HIS A 281 4.96 14.43 -3.44
N PRO A 282 4.77 15.35 -2.49
CA PRO A 282 5.86 16.19 -1.99
C PRO A 282 7.00 15.38 -1.42
N MET A 283 8.25 15.77 -1.70
CA MET A 283 9.37 15.21 -0.95
C MET A 283 9.28 15.58 0.52
N TYR A 284 9.98 14.82 1.33
CA TYR A 284 10.35 15.14 2.70
C TYR A 284 11.74 14.57 2.94
N ARG A 285 12.30 14.79 4.13
CA ARG A 285 13.54 14.13 4.55
C ARG A 285 13.40 13.58 5.95
N LEU A 286 13.82 12.33 6.12
CA LEU A 286 14.04 11.76 7.45
C LEU A 286 15.40 12.29 7.94
N SER A 287 15.44 12.86 9.14
CA SER A 287 16.74 13.16 9.76
C SER A 287 17.45 11.87 10.12
N THR A 288 18.77 11.91 10.31
CA THR A 288 19.55 10.74 10.75
C THR A 288 18.98 10.14 12.04
N GLN A 289 18.60 10.99 13.00
CA GLN A 289 17.99 10.53 14.25
C GLN A 289 16.62 9.88 14.03
N MET A 290 15.77 10.43 13.15
CA MET A 290 14.48 9.81 12.82
C MET A 290 14.67 8.43 12.18
N GLN A 291 15.65 8.30 11.26
CA GLN A 291 15.95 7.02 10.63
C GLN A 291 16.44 6.00 11.66
N GLN A 292 17.35 6.37 12.56
CA GLN A 292 17.81 5.48 13.64
C GLN A 292 16.67 5.04 14.55
N ASN A 293 15.77 5.95 14.92
CA ASN A 293 14.63 5.64 15.78
C ASN A 293 13.60 4.77 15.05
N LEU A 294 13.38 5.00 13.76
CA LEU A 294 12.57 4.16 12.89
C LEU A 294 13.13 2.74 12.82
N ASP A 295 14.44 2.59 12.58
CA ASP A 295 15.10 1.29 12.52
C ASP A 295 15.00 0.55 13.86
N ALA A 296 15.24 1.25 14.99
CA ALA A 296 15.11 0.68 16.33
C ALA A 296 13.68 0.22 16.63
N PHE A 297 12.67 1.00 16.23
CA PHE A 297 11.27 0.63 16.35
C PHE A 297 10.94 -0.62 15.52
N VAL A 298 11.35 -0.66 14.25
CA VAL A 298 11.09 -1.79 13.35
C VAL A 298 11.77 -3.08 13.84
N GLN A 299 13.04 -3.00 14.26
CA GLN A 299 13.78 -4.16 14.74
C GLN A 299 13.22 -4.72 16.05
N ASP A 300 12.71 -3.87 16.94
CA ASP A 300 12.03 -4.31 18.15
C ASP A 300 10.78 -5.16 17.83
N VAL A 301 9.93 -4.67 16.93
CA VAL A 301 8.72 -5.39 16.51
C VAL A 301 9.06 -6.72 15.83
N ILE A 302 10.04 -6.75 14.91
CA ILE A 302 10.50 -7.99 14.27
C ILE A 302 11.05 -8.99 15.30
N THR A 303 11.80 -8.51 16.28
CA THR A 303 12.36 -9.36 17.35
C THR A 303 11.26 -9.99 18.19
N LYS A 304 10.28 -9.18 18.63
CA LYS A 304 9.11 -9.65 19.38
C LYS A 304 8.24 -10.61 18.55
N GLN A 305 8.09 -10.37 17.24
CA GLN A 305 7.37 -11.27 16.34
C GLN A 305 8.03 -12.64 16.25
N LYS A 306 9.35 -12.71 16.05
CA LYS A 306 10.10 -13.96 16.05
C LYS A 306 10.03 -14.70 17.39
N ALA A 307 9.88 -13.97 18.49
CA ALA A 307 9.66 -14.53 19.81
C ALA A 307 8.20 -14.94 20.10
N GLY A 308 7.28 -14.78 19.14
CA GLY A 308 5.86 -15.13 19.31
C GLY A 308 5.09 -14.20 20.25
N GLN A 309 5.56 -12.97 20.45
CA GLN A 309 5.02 -12.03 21.43
C GLN A 309 3.96 -11.07 20.85
N CYS A 310 3.75 -11.06 19.53
CA CYS A 310 2.75 -10.20 18.90
C CYS A 310 1.39 -10.89 18.94
N LYS A 311 0.56 -10.51 19.91
CA LYS A 311 -0.80 -11.03 20.09
C LYS A 311 -1.83 -9.94 19.80
#